data_AF-A0A7S1ESQ4-F1
#
_entry.id   AF-A0A7S1ESQ4-F1
#
_cell.length_a   1.000
_cell.length_b   1.000
_cell.length_c   1.000
_cell.angle_alpha   90.00
_cell.angle_beta   90.00
_cell.angle_gamma   90.00
#
_symmetry.space_group_name_H-M   'P 1'
#
loop_
_entity.id
_entity.type
_entity.pdbx_description
1 polymer ?
#
loop_
_entity_poly.entity_id
_entity_poly.type
_entity_poly.pdbx_seq_one_letter_code
_entity_poly.pdbx_strand_id
1 'polypeptide(L)'
;FALADDEDGVVEHAVLEGNDAREWWKQAHARVTSALSKAQDESLSLDFYTGMHRSLMKKARTRHACPTCDRGFSDAHELEALIQKLAIKSERGAADKSISKRKECSEKALNTLESVRETFSTLDLLKEESESADPRITELQRNLQECQREVEQLMIKLDERRALVPSVNEMRDAIRMWRTIRDEVQRLQRELDGLQKSMESQSLLLGGSAVSVRSVSDLDRDILEHRS
;
A
#
# COMPACT_ATOMS: atom_id res chain seq x y z
N PHE A 1 -20.74 6.30 56.99
CA PHE A 1 -20.73 5.43 55.81
C PHE A 1 -19.37 5.54 55.18
N ALA A 2 -18.60 4.46 55.31
CA ALA A 2 -17.19 4.38 54.98
C ALA A 2 -16.99 4.43 53.46
N LEU A 3 -16.14 5.36 53.01
CA LEU A 3 -15.43 5.32 51.74
C LEU A 3 -14.01 5.84 52.02
N ALA A 4 -13.22 4.93 52.57
CA ALA A 4 -11.77 4.98 52.60
C ALA A 4 -11.30 3.57 52.21
N ASP A 5 -10.22 3.53 51.44
CA ASP A 5 -9.42 2.34 51.13
C ASP A 5 -9.88 1.44 49.97
N ASP A 6 -9.95 2.01 48.76
CA ASP A 6 -9.71 1.27 47.51
C ASP A 6 -8.73 2.08 46.63
N GLU A 7 -7.53 2.34 47.15
CA GLU A 7 -6.34 2.48 46.30
C GLU A 7 -5.86 1.05 46.03
N ASP A 8 -5.64 0.68 44.76
CA ASP A 8 -5.27 -0.66 44.25
C ASP A 8 -6.41 -1.64 43.88
N GLY A 9 -7.58 -1.13 43.52
CA GLY A 9 -8.61 -1.90 42.82
C GLY A 9 -8.30 -2.07 41.34
N VAL A 10 -7.57 -3.14 41.00
CA VAL A 10 -7.56 -3.89 39.73
C VAL A 10 -8.23 -3.15 38.55
N VAL A 11 -7.41 -2.52 37.70
CA VAL A 11 -7.81 -2.26 36.31
C VAL A 11 -7.92 -3.63 35.66
N GLU A 12 -9.10 -4.25 35.75
CA GLU A 12 -9.43 -5.41 34.91
C GLU A 12 -9.25 -4.95 33.47
N HIS A 13 -8.18 -5.44 32.82
CA HIS A 13 -7.96 -5.31 31.40
C HIS A 13 -9.02 -6.12 30.66
N ALA A 14 -10.26 -5.64 30.68
CA ALA A 14 -11.23 -6.00 29.66
C ALA A 14 -10.64 -5.47 28.34
N VAL A 15 -10.28 -6.38 27.44
CA VAL A 15 -10.03 -6.06 26.05
C VAL A 15 -11.39 -5.62 25.48
N LEU A 16 -11.71 -4.35 25.66
CA LEU A 16 -12.93 -3.76 25.13
C LEU A 16 -12.78 -3.74 23.61
N GLU A 17 -13.68 -4.43 22.91
CA GLU A 17 -13.83 -4.27 21.47
C GLU A 17 -14.06 -2.78 21.15
N GLY A 18 -13.63 -2.29 19.99
CA GLY A 18 -13.47 -0.85 19.74
C GLY A 18 -14.71 0.04 19.98
N ASN A 19 -15.92 -0.53 19.91
CA ASN A 19 -17.16 0.18 20.27
C ASN A 19 -17.34 0.34 21.78
N ASP A 20 -16.99 -0.68 22.56
CA ASP A 20 -17.09 -0.65 24.02
C ASP A 20 -16.06 0.31 24.63
N ALA A 21 -14.88 0.44 24.01
CA ALA A 21 -13.84 1.36 24.43
C ALA A 21 -14.25 2.84 24.27
N ARG A 22 -14.93 3.18 23.17
CA ARG A 22 -15.47 4.55 22.94
C ARG A 22 -16.57 4.89 23.92
N GLU A 23 -17.47 3.94 24.15
CA GLU A 23 -18.60 4.17 25.05
C GLU A 23 -18.12 4.28 26.51
N TRP A 24 -17.16 3.44 26.90
CA TRP A 24 -16.45 3.59 28.16
C TRP A 24 -15.78 4.95 28.28
N TRP A 25 -15.06 5.41 27.25
CA TRP A 25 -14.41 6.72 27.26
C TRP A 25 -15.40 7.87 27.44
N LYS A 26 -16.54 7.86 26.72
CA LYS A 26 -17.59 8.88 26.89
C LYS A 26 -18.13 8.90 28.32
N GLN A 27 -18.39 7.73 28.90
CA GLN A 27 -18.89 7.62 30.26
C GLN A 27 -17.85 8.10 31.28
N ALA A 28 -16.58 7.73 31.12
CA ALA A 28 -15.48 8.19 31.96
C ALA A 28 -15.31 9.72 31.87
N HIS A 29 -15.32 10.27 30.65
CA HIS A 29 -15.23 11.70 30.40
C HIS A 29 -16.39 12.47 31.06
N ALA A 30 -17.63 12.00 30.92
CA ALA A 30 -18.78 12.61 31.56
C ALA A 30 -18.67 12.61 33.10
N ARG A 31 -18.20 11.52 33.69
CA ARG A 31 -17.99 11.40 35.14
C ARG A 31 -16.91 12.37 35.64
N VAL A 32 -15.76 12.42 34.96
CA VAL A 32 -14.64 13.31 35.33
C VAL A 32 -15.05 14.78 35.15
N THR A 33 -15.74 15.13 34.08
CA THR A 33 -16.23 16.50 33.83
C THR A 33 -17.20 16.94 34.92
N SER A 34 -18.13 16.07 35.30
CA SER A 34 -19.08 16.33 36.39
C SER A 34 -18.38 16.50 37.74
N ALA A 35 -17.41 15.64 38.06
CA ALA A 35 -16.61 15.74 39.27
C ALA A 35 -15.78 17.03 39.33
N LEU A 36 -15.19 17.44 38.20
CA LEU A 36 -14.44 18.69 38.08
C LEU A 36 -15.35 19.91 38.29
N SER A 37 -16.52 19.94 37.64
CA SER A 37 -17.51 21.03 37.83
C SER A 37 -17.91 21.15 39.29
N LYS A 38 -18.21 20.03 39.95
CA LYS A 38 -18.57 20.02 41.38
C LYS A 38 -17.42 20.53 42.26
N ALA A 39 -16.19 20.12 42.01
CA ALA A 39 -15.02 20.60 42.76
C ALA A 39 -14.76 22.10 42.52
N GLN A 40 -15.02 22.60 41.31
CA GLN A 40 -14.94 24.03 41.00
C GLN A 40 -16.01 24.83 41.75
N ASP A 41 -17.26 24.36 41.77
CA ASP A 41 -18.35 25.00 42.52
C ASP A 41 -18.08 25.02 44.04
N GLU A 42 -17.60 23.90 44.59
CA GLU A 42 -17.18 23.80 46.00
C GLU A 42 -16.03 24.77 46.31
N SER A 43 -15.04 24.89 45.43
CA SER A 43 -13.93 25.83 45.56
C SER A 43 -14.41 27.29 45.55
N LEU A 44 -15.28 27.65 44.60
CA LEU A 44 -15.84 29.01 44.49
C LEU A 44 -16.67 29.39 45.71
N SER A 45 -17.49 28.45 46.20
CA SER A 45 -18.27 28.61 47.43
C SER A 45 -17.35 28.86 48.63
N LEU A 46 -16.28 28.09 48.75
CA LEU A 46 -15.31 28.22 49.83
C LEU A 46 -14.56 29.56 49.80
N ASP A 47 -14.14 29.99 48.61
CA ASP A 47 -13.49 31.28 48.39
C ASP A 47 -14.43 32.44 48.76
N PHE A 48 -15.70 32.33 48.36
CA PHE A 48 -16.74 33.29 48.73
C PHE A 48 -16.93 33.37 50.26
N TYR A 49 -17.10 32.24 50.94
CA TYR A 49 -17.26 32.23 52.41
C TYR A 49 -16.02 32.76 53.13
N THR A 50 -14.83 32.41 52.64
CA THR A 50 -13.55 32.90 53.19
C THR A 50 -13.43 34.42 53.03
N GLY A 51 -13.77 34.94 51.85
CA GLY A 51 -13.83 36.38 51.58
C GLY A 51 -14.86 37.12 52.44
N MET A 52 -16.05 36.54 52.60
CA MET A 52 -17.11 37.09 53.45
C MET A 52 -16.67 37.17 54.92
N HIS A 53 -16.10 36.12 55.49
CA HIS A 53 -15.60 36.14 56.87
C HIS A 53 -14.50 37.20 57.07
N ARG A 54 -13.57 37.34 56.11
CA ARG A 54 -12.55 38.42 56.13
C ARG A 54 -13.19 39.80 56.12
N SER A 55 -14.22 40.01 55.32
CA SER A 55 -14.96 41.27 55.26
C SER A 55 -15.69 41.58 56.58
N LEU A 56 -16.35 40.58 57.18
CA LEU A 56 -17.02 40.72 58.48
C LEU A 56 -16.03 41.06 59.59
N MET A 57 -14.85 40.41 59.61
CA MET A 57 -13.78 40.75 60.55
C MET A 57 -13.35 42.21 60.42
N LYS A 58 -13.15 42.68 59.18
CA LYS A 58 -12.79 44.08 58.91
C LYS A 58 -13.86 45.05 59.44
N LYS A 59 -15.14 44.79 59.14
CA LYS A 59 -16.27 45.62 59.60
C LYS A 59 -16.37 45.66 61.13
N ALA A 60 -16.27 44.51 61.79
CA ALA A 60 -16.32 44.42 63.26
C ALA A 60 -15.20 45.23 63.92
N ARG A 61 -13.97 45.16 63.37
CA ARG A 61 -12.83 45.96 63.86
C ARG A 61 -13.03 47.47 63.66
N THR A 62 -13.55 47.89 62.51
CA THR A 62 -13.72 49.32 62.21
C THR A 62 -14.87 49.96 63.00
N ARG A 63 -15.96 49.23 63.24
CA ARG A 63 -17.18 49.78 63.87
C ARG A 63 -17.28 49.48 65.36
N HIS A 64 -16.45 48.59 65.91
CA HIS A 64 -16.59 48.08 67.28
C HIS A 64 -18.02 47.59 67.60
N ALA A 65 -18.67 46.99 66.61
CA ALA A 65 -20.03 46.47 66.70
C ALA A 65 -20.18 45.18 65.88
N CYS A 66 -21.18 44.37 66.22
CA CYS A 66 -21.51 43.14 65.51
C CYS A 66 -21.82 43.45 64.03
N PRO A 67 -21.14 42.84 63.05
CA PRO A 67 -21.29 43.19 61.64
C PRO A 67 -22.61 42.70 61.02
N THR A 68 -23.43 41.96 61.78
CA THR A 68 -24.71 41.40 61.32
C THR A 68 -25.91 42.14 61.91
N CYS A 69 -25.83 42.60 63.17
CA CYS A 69 -26.95 43.25 63.86
C CYS A 69 -26.63 44.65 64.39
N ASP A 70 -25.43 45.18 64.10
CA ASP A 70 -24.93 46.50 64.52
C ASP A 70 -24.96 46.77 66.04
N ARG A 71 -25.18 45.73 66.87
CA ARG A 71 -25.06 45.82 68.33
C ARG A 71 -23.60 46.10 68.71
N GLY A 72 -23.36 47.16 69.48
CA GLY A 72 -22.04 47.44 70.07
C GLY A 72 -21.57 46.32 70.99
N PHE A 73 -20.26 46.03 70.97
CA PHE A 73 -19.68 45.05 71.88
C PHE A 73 -19.63 45.61 73.31
N SER A 74 -19.91 44.75 74.28
CA SER A 74 -19.99 45.10 75.70
C SER A 74 -18.60 45.41 76.27
N ASP A 75 -17.57 44.73 75.75
CA ASP A 75 -16.16 44.95 76.04
C ASP A 75 -15.27 44.55 74.85
N ALA A 76 -13.97 44.78 74.99
CA ALA A 76 -12.97 44.40 73.97
C ALA A 76 -12.83 42.87 73.82
N HIS A 77 -13.17 42.10 74.85
CA HIS A 77 -13.06 40.64 74.84
C HIS A 77 -14.13 40.01 73.94
N GLU A 78 -15.35 40.54 73.96
CA GLU A 78 -16.45 40.11 73.09
C GLU A 78 -16.11 40.33 71.60
N LEU A 79 -15.53 41.49 71.27
CA LEU A 79 -15.02 41.78 69.93
C LEU A 79 -13.94 40.78 69.52
N GLU A 80 -12.91 40.60 70.36
CA GLU A 80 -11.79 39.71 70.03
C GLU A 80 -12.24 38.25 69.89
N ALA A 81 -13.16 37.78 70.73
CA ALA A 81 -13.74 36.44 70.64
C ALA A 81 -14.50 36.23 69.31
N LEU A 82 -15.22 37.24 68.82
CA LEU A 82 -15.86 37.17 67.50
C LEU A 82 -14.81 37.14 66.38
N ILE A 83 -13.80 38.00 66.43
CA ILE A 83 -12.73 38.04 65.44
C ILE A 83 -12.01 36.69 65.38
N GLN A 84 -11.67 36.10 66.52
CA GLN A 84 -11.03 34.79 66.59
C GLN A 84 -11.92 33.69 66.00
N LYS A 85 -13.22 33.69 66.28
CA LYS A 85 -14.17 32.73 65.66
C LYS A 85 -14.24 32.88 64.14
N LEU A 86 -14.29 34.11 63.63
CA LEU A 86 -14.30 34.37 62.19
C LEU A 86 -12.95 34.02 61.53
N ALA A 87 -11.84 34.25 62.22
CA ALA A 87 -10.51 33.89 61.76
C ALA A 87 -10.38 32.38 61.59
N ILE A 88 -10.74 31.60 62.63
CA ILE A 88 -10.76 30.12 62.58
C ILE A 88 -11.64 29.62 61.42
N LYS A 89 -12.82 30.21 61.22
CA LYS A 89 -13.70 29.84 60.09
C LYS A 89 -13.10 30.16 58.73
N SER A 90 -12.41 31.31 58.60
CA SER A 90 -11.74 31.70 57.36
C SER A 90 -10.50 30.84 57.05
N GLU A 91 -9.75 30.45 58.08
CA GLU A 91 -8.56 29.60 57.95
C GLU A 91 -8.93 28.17 57.61
N ARG A 92 -9.99 27.62 58.23
CA ARG A 92 -10.50 26.29 57.87
C ARG A 92 -10.96 26.22 56.42
N GLY A 93 -11.57 27.30 55.92
CA GLY A 93 -11.94 27.40 54.50
C GLY A 93 -10.69 27.44 53.61
N ALA A 94 -9.72 28.30 53.90
CA ALA A 94 -8.49 28.39 53.11
C ALA A 94 -7.60 27.13 53.17
N ALA A 95 -7.72 26.32 54.22
CA ALA A 95 -6.90 25.13 54.45
C ALA A 95 -7.49 23.84 53.86
N ASP A 96 -8.65 23.89 53.20
CA ASP A 96 -9.26 22.69 52.62
C ASP A 96 -8.52 22.25 51.35
N LYS A 97 -7.34 21.65 51.57
CA LYS A 97 -6.49 21.04 50.55
C LYS A 97 -7.19 19.90 49.82
N SER A 98 -8.29 19.35 50.36
CA SER A 98 -9.01 18.23 49.77
C SER A 98 -9.77 18.64 48.50
N ILE A 99 -10.39 19.83 48.48
CA ILE A 99 -11.08 20.35 47.30
C ILE A 99 -10.06 20.66 46.19
N SER A 100 -8.95 21.31 46.55
CA SER A 100 -7.87 21.63 45.61
C SER A 100 -7.25 20.37 44.99
N LYS A 101 -6.93 19.35 45.80
CA LYS A 101 -6.44 18.05 45.30
C LYS A 101 -7.46 17.36 44.40
N ARG A 102 -8.75 17.34 44.74
CA ARG A 102 -9.79 16.72 43.91
C ARG A 102 -9.94 17.42 42.56
N LYS A 103 -9.88 18.76 42.55
CA LYS A 103 -9.87 19.57 41.32
C LYS A 103 -8.66 19.22 40.45
N GLU A 104 -7.44 19.27 41.01
CA GLU A 104 -6.21 18.96 40.28
C GLU A 104 -6.20 17.53 39.73
N CYS A 105 -6.68 16.55 40.52
CA CYS A 105 -6.80 15.17 40.09
C CYS A 105 -7.79 15.02 38.92
N SER A 106 -8.93 15.70 38.98
CA SER A 106 -9.94 15.68 37.92
C SER A 106 -9.45 16.37 36.65
N GLU A 107 -8.70 17.47 36.76
CA GLU A 107 -8.06 18.15 35.62
C GLU A 107 -7.02 17.24 34.95
N LYS A 108 -6.16 16.59 35.73
CA LYS A 108 -5.17 15.62 35.20
C LYS A 108 -5.86 14.46 34.50
N ALA A 109 -6.91 13.88 35.11
CA ALA A 109 -7.67 12.79 34.50
C ALA A 109 -8.35 13.22 33.19
N LEU A 110 -8.89 14.45 33.12
CA LEU A 110 -9.50 14.98 31.91
C LEU A 110 -8.46 15.12 30.79
N ASN A 111 -7.29 15.68 31.07
CA ASN A 111 -6.21 15.81 30.09
C ASN A 111 -5.76 14.44 29.56
N THR A 112 -5.68 13.41 30.42
CA THR A 112 -5.36 12.05 30.00
C THR A 112 -6.45 11.47 29.09
N LEU A 113 -7.73 11.67 29.43
CA LEU A 113 -8.85 11.24 28.59
C LEU A 113 -8.84 11.95 27.23
N GLU A 114 -8.54 13.24 27.18
CA GLU A 114 -8.42 13.98 25.91
C GLU A 114 -7.34 13.40 25.00
N SER A 115 -6.17 13.06 25.56
CA SER A 115 -5.12 12.38 24.78
C SER A 115 -5.58 11.01 24.24
N VAL A 116 -6.34 10.24 25.02
CA VAL A 116 -6.92 8.97 24.55
C VAL A 116 -7.91 9.19 23.40
N ARG A 117 -8.68 10.28 23.41
CA ARG A 117 -9.61 10.61 22.32
C ARG A 117 -8.90 10.74 20.97
N GLU A 118 -7.75 11.39 20.94
CA GLU A 118 -6.96 11.55 19.71
C GLU A 118 -6.51 10.18 19.18
N THR A 119 -6.14 9.25 20.06
CA THR A 119 -5.76 7.89 19.65
C THR A 119 -6.90 7.13 18.98
N PHE A 120 -8.16 7.32 19.41
CA PHE A 120 -9.31 6.73 18.74
C PHE A 120 -9.51 7.25 17.32
N SER A 121 -9.25 8.54 17.07
CA SER A 121 -9.32 9.11 15.73
C SER A 121 -8.25 8.52 14.81
N THR A 122 -7.03 8.35 15.31
CA THR A 122 -5.94 7.71 14.55
C THR A 122 -6.26 6.25 14.26
N LEU A 123 -6.83 5.53 15.24
CA LEU A 123 -7.25 4.14 15.06
C LEU A 123 -8.34 3.99 13.99
N ASP A 124 -9.31 4.91 13.92
CA ASP A 124 -10.33 4.89 12.85
C ASP A 124 -9.70 5.04 11.47
N LEU A 125 -8.80 6.01 11.30
CA LEU A 125 -8.11 6.24 10.03
C LEU A 125 -7.31 5.01 9.61
N LEU A 126 -6.55 4.42 10.54
CA LEU A 126 -5.77 3.21 10.26
C LEU A 126 -6.68 2.01 9.91
N LYS A 127 -7.85 1.92 10.55
CA LYS A 127 -8.82 0.87 10.26
C LYS A 127 -9.43 1.05 8.86
N GLU A 128 -9.84 2.26 8.51
CA GLU A 128 -10.34 2.60 7.17
C GLU A 128 -9.28 2.33 6.09
N GLU A 129 -8.02 2.73 6.34
CA GLU A 129 -6.90 2.46 5.45
C GLU A 129 -6.69 0.95 5.28
N SER A 130 -6.72 0.17 6.36
CA SER A 130 -6.60 -1.30 6.32
C SER A 130 -7.76 -1.94 5.54
N GLU A 131 -9.00 -1.56 5.82
CA GLU A 131 -10.19 -2.08 5.15
C GLU A 131 -10.20 -1.73 3.65
N SER A 132 -9.62 -0.58 3.28
CA SER A 132 -9.45 -0.18 1.87
C SER A 132 -8.29 -0.92 1.16
N ALA A 133 -7.30 -1.40 1.89
CA ALA A 133 -6.14 -2.10 1.33
C ALA A 133 -6.47 -3.54 0.91
N ASP A 134 -7.29 -4.25 1.68
CA ASP A 134 -7.71 -5.64 1.41
C ASP A 134 -8.36 -5.86 0.03
N PRO A 135 -9.35 -5.06 -0.43
CA PRO A 135 -9.92 -5.23 -1.76
C PRO A 135 -8.88 -4.94 -2.85
N ARG A 136 -7.96 -4.00 -2.62
CA ARG A 136 -6.90 -3.67 -3.57
C ARG A 136 -5.87 -4.80 -3.68
N ILE A 137 -5.52 -5.45 -2.56
CA ILE A 137 -4.67 -6.65 -2.56
C ILE A 137 -5.35 -7.77 -3.35
N THR A 138 -6.64 -7.99 -3.11
CA THR A 138 -7.43 -9.02 -3.80
C THR A 138 -7.49 -8.77 -5.30
N GLU A 139 -7.69 -7.51 -5.71
CA GLU A 139 -7.67 -7.11 -7.12
C GLU A 139 -6.29 -7.34 -7.77
N LEU A 140 -5.21 -6.93 -7.11
CA LEU A 140 -3.85 -7.15 -7.60
C LEU A 140 -3.52 -8.64 -7.74
N GLN A 141 -3.97 -9.49 -6.81
CA GLN A 141 -3.81 -10.93 -6.89
C GLN A 141 -4.56 -11.52 -8.10
N ARG A 142 -5.80 -11.06 -8.36
CA ARG A 142 -6.57 -11.47 -9.55
C ARG A 142 -5.85 -11.08 -10.85
N ASN A 143 -5.37 -9.84 -10.93
CA ASN A 143 -4.64 -9.34 -12.10
C ASN A 143 -3.34 -10.12 -12.32
N LEU A 144 -2.61 -10.47 -11.25
CA LEU A 144 -1.41 -11.29 -11.34
C LEU A 144 -1.71 -12.68 -11.91
N GLN A 145 -2.77 -13.34 -11.46
CA GLN A 145 -3.20 -14.64 -11.98
C GLN A 145 -3.64 -14.58 -13.45
N GLU A 146 -4.23 -13.48 -13.89
CA GLU A 146 -4.59 -13.25 -15.28
C GLU A 146 -3.34 -13.11 -16.16
N CYS A 147 -2.39 -12.26 -15.76
CA CYS A 147 -1.09 -12.12 -16.43
C CYS A 147 -0.32 -13.44 -16.50
N GLN A 148 -0.32 -14.24 -15.43
CA GLN A 148 0.34 -15.56 -15.42
C GLN A 148 -0.25 -16.49 -16.48
N ARG A 149 -1.58 -16.57 -16.58
CA ARG A 149 -2.27 -17.37 -17.60
C ARG A 149 -1.96 -16.88 -19.02
N GLU A 150 -1.88 -15.56 -19.23
CA GLU A 150 -1.50 -14.99 -20.53
C GLU A 150 -0.07 -15.36 -20.92
N VAL A 151 0.88 -15.28 -19.99
CA VAL A 151 2.27 -15.69 -20.21
C VAL A 151 2.35 -17.17 -20.60
N GLU A 152 1.66 -18.04 -19.88
CA GLU A 152 1.60 -19.47 -20.20
C GLU A 152 1.06 -19.73 -21.61
N GLN A 153 -0.02 -19.06 -22.00
CA GLN A 153 -0.58 -19.17 -23.36
C GLN A 153 0.39 -18.68 -24.44
N LEU A 154 1.11 -17.59 -24.19
CA LEU A 154 2.11 -17.07 -25.12
C LEU A 154 3.33 -18.01 -25.22
N MET A 155 3.73 -18.66 -24.13
CA MET A 155 4.78 -19.67 -24.15
C MET A 155 4.39 -20.88 -25.01
N ILE A 156 3.16 -21.38 -24.87
CA ILE A 156 2.65 -22.48 -25.72
C ILE A 156 2.71 -22.08 -27.21
N LYS A 157 2.20 -20.89 -27.55
CA LYS A 157 2.24 -20.38 -28.94
C LYS A 157 3.67 -20.23 -29.45
N LEU A 158 4.60 -19.80 -28.60
CA LEU A 158 6.01 -19.68 -28.97
C LEU A 158 6.61 -21.06 -29.29
N ASP A 159 6.32 -22.07 -28.48
CA ASP A 159 6.82 -23.43 -28.68
C ASP A 159 6.23 -24.07 -29.94
N GLU A 160 4.94 -23.87 -30.22
CA GLU A 160 4.30 -24.26 -31.48
C GLU A 160 5.02 -23.64 -32.69
N ARG A 161 5.35 -22.33 -32.63
CA ARG A 161 6.08 -21.65 -33.71
C ARG A 161 7.52 -22.15 -33.84
N ARG A 162 8.20 -22.45 -32.73
CA ARG A 162 9.53 -23.06 -32.74
C ARG A 162 9.51 -24.44 -33.38
N ALA A 163 8.47 -25.23 -33.16
CA ALA A 163 8.32 -26.55 -33.77
C ALA A 163 8.18 -26.51 -35.30
N LEU A 164 7.78 -25.38 -35.90
CA LEU A 164 7.73 -25.20 -37.35
C LEU A 164 9.09 -24.91 -37.99
N VAL A 165 10.07 -24.45 -37.22
CA VAL A 165 11.40 -24.05 -37.73
C VAL A 165 12.13 -25.20 -38.46
N PRO A 166 12.16 -26.45 -37.95
CA PRO A 166 12.75 -27.58 -38.66
C PRO A 166 12.12 -27.83 -40.03
N SER A 167 10.78 -27.85 -40.12
CA SER A 167 10.07 -28.05 -41.38
C SER A 167 10.37 -26.94 -42.40
N VAL A 168 10.45 -25.69 -41.95
CA VAL A 168 10.87 -24.57 -42.82
C VAL A 168 12.31 -24.73 -43.29
N ASN A 169 13.22 -25.20 -42.43
CA ASN A 169 14.60 -25.49 -42.82
C ASN A 169 14.67 -26.63 -43.85
N GLU A 170 13.91 -27.70 -43.67
CA GLU A 170 13.81 -28.81 -44.64
C GLU A 170 13.31 -28.30 -46.00
N MET A 171 12.24 -27.50 -46.01
CA MET A 171 11.73 -26.89 -47.24
C MET A 171 12.78 -25.99 -47.92
N ARG A 172 13.51 -25.18 -47.13
CA ARG A 172 14.60 -24.35 -47.64
C ARG A 172 15.70 -25.20 -48.28
N ASP A 173 16.10 -26.29 -47.63
CA ASP A 173 17.19 -27.13 -48.09
C ASP A 173 16.78 -27.95 -49.33
N ALA A 174 15.52 -28.39 -49.40
CA ALA A 174 14.93 -28.97 -50.61
C ALA A 174 14.96 -27.98 -51.79
N ILE A 175 14.56 -26.72 -51.57
CA ILE A 175 14.62 -25.67 -52.61
C ILE A 175 16.06 -25.45 -53.08
N ARG A 176 17.05 -25.46 -52.19
CA ARG A 176 18.47 -25.34 -52.56
C ARG A 176 18.90 -26.51 -53.45
N MET A 177 18.55 -27.74 -53.09
CA MET A 177 18.85 -28.92 -53.91
C MET A 177 18.21 -28.82 -55.30
N TRP A 178 16.94 -28.41 -55.39
CA TRP A 178 16.25 -28.22 -56.68
C TRP A 178 16.90 -27.15 -57.56
N ARG A 179 17.49 -26.10 -56.97
CA ARG A 179 18.28 -25.11 -57.71
C ARG A 179 19.53 -25.75 -58.30
N THR A 180 20.29 -26.52 -57.51
CA THR A 180 21.48 -27.24 -58.01
C THR A 180 21.13 -28.17 -59.17
N ILE A 181 20.04 -28.94 -59.06
CA ILE A 181 19.58 -29.83 -60.14
C ILE A 181 19.22 -29.02 -61.39
N ARG A 182 18.50 -27.90 -61.24
CA ARG A 182 18.16 -27.02 -62.36
C ARG A 182 19.41 -26.49 -63.06
N ASP A 183 20.39 -26.00 -62.29
CA ASP A 183 21.62 -25.42 -62.83
C ASP A 183 22.42 -26.48 -63.61
N GLU A 184 22.44 -27.72 -63.12
CA GLU A 184 23.07 -28.85 -63.79
C GLU A 184 22.36 -29.27 -65.07
N VAL A 185 21.02 -29.32 -65.08
CA VAL A 185 20.22 -29.56 -66.30
C VAL A 185 20.52 -28.48 -67.34
N GLN A 186 20.60 -27.20 -66.93
CA GLN A 186 20.95 -26.11 -67.83
C GLN A 186 22.39 -26.21 -68.37
N ARG A 187 23.32 -26.75 -67.59
CA ARG A 187 24.70 -27.03 -68.03
C ARG A 187 24.72 -28.14 -69.08
N LEU A 188 24.10 -29.28 -68.78
CA LEU A 188 24.00 -30.42 -69.68
C LEU A 188 23.28 -30.06 -70.98
N GLN A 189 22.23 -29.25 -70.92
CA GLN A 189 21.53 -28.76 -72.12
C GLN A 189 22.48 -27.98 -73.04
N ARG A 190 23.30 -27.08 -72.48
CA ARG A 190 24.29 -26.32 -73.27
C ARG A 190 25.36 -27.22 -73.90
N GLU A 191 25.78 -28.29 -73.22
CA GLU A 191 26.71 -29.27 -73.77
C GLU A 191 26.09 -30.08 -74.91
N LEU A 192 24.83 -30.50 -74.74
CA LEU A 192 24.06 -31.19 -75.77
C LEU A 192 23.93 -30.32 -77.03
N ASP A 193 23.54 -29.05 -76.87
CA ASP A 193 23.44 -28.10 -77.97
C ASP A 193 24.81 -27.90 -78.67
N GLY A 194 25.91 -27.90 -77.91
CA GLY A 194 27.28 -27.82 -78.44
C GLY A 194 27.69 -29.06 -79.24
N LEU A 195 27.39 -30.25 -78.72
CA LEU A 195 27.64 -31.52 -79.40
C LEU A 195 26.81 -31.67 -80.67
N GLN A 196 25.53 -31.25 -80.65
CA GLN A 196 24.68 -31.24 -81.83
C GLN A 196 25.27 -30.38 -82.95
N LYS A 197 25.70 -29.15 -82.64
CA LYS A 197 26.37 -28.27 -83.61
C LYS A 197 27.67 -28.87 -84.15
N SER A 198 28.46 -29.51 -83.29
CA SER A 198 29.68 -30.22 -83.70
C SER A 198 29.37 -31.36 -84.67
N MET A 199 28.38 -32.20 -84.36
CA MET A 199 27.93 -33.30 -85.21
C MET A 199 27.41 -32.80 -86.56
N GLU A 200 26.61 -31.73 -86.58
CA GLU A 200 26.14 -31.07 -87.81
C GLU A 200 27.34 -30.58 -88.66
N SER A 201 28.34 -29.96 -88.03
CA SER A 201 29.55 -29.53 -88.74
C SER A 201 30.36 -30.69 -89.32
N GLN A 202 30.48 -31.80 -88.61
CA GLN A 202 31.17 -33.01 -89.10
C GLN A 202 30.39 -33.69 -90.21
N SER A 203 29.07 -33.73 -90.10
CA SER A 203 28.18 -34.21 -91.17
C SER A 203 28.33 -33.37 -92.43
N LEU A 204 28.44 -32.03 -92.31
CA LEU A 204 28.75 -31.14 -93.43
C LEU A 204 30.13 -31.41 -94.03
N LEU A 205 31.15 -31.68 -93.21
CA LEU A 205 32.50 -32.03 -93.70
C LEU A 205 32.51 -33.36 -94.46
N LEU A 206 31.82 -34.39 -93.94
CA LEU A 206 31.72 -35.70 -94.58
C LEU A 206 30.81 -35.69 -95.81
N GLY A 207 29.72 -34.93 -95.79
CA GLY A 207 28.81 -34.74 -96.91
C GLY A 207 29.32 -33.77 -97.98
N GLY A 208 30.23 -32.85 -97.61
CA GLY A 208 30.89 -31.91 -98.51
C GLY A 208 32.23 -32.40 -99.06
N SER A 209 32.80 -33.45 -98.46
CA SER A 209 33.94 -34.14 -99.03
C SER A 209 33.45 -35.07 -100.14
N ALA A 210 33.50 -34.56 -101.36
CA ALA A 210 33.57 -35.37 -102.57
C ALA A 210 34.89 -36.18 -102.61
N VAL A 211 35.20 -36.93 -101.54
CA VAL A 211 35.99 -38.15 -101.68
C VAL A 211 35.09 -39.07 -102.45
N SER A 212 35.30 -39.07 -103.77
CA SER A 212 34.82 -40.07 -104.70
C SER A 212 35.10 -41.44 -104.07
N VAL A 213 34.08 -41.99 -103.42
CA VAL A 213 34.05 -43.40 -103.06
C VAL A 213 33.95 -44.09 -104.41
N ARG A 214 35.12 -44.38 -105.01
CA ARG A 214 35.22 -45.19 -106.21
C ARG A 214 34.42 -46.45 -105.94
N SER A 215 33.47 -46.78 -106.81
CA SER A 215 32.75 -48.03 -106.65
C SER A 215 33.76 -49.18 -106.74
N VAL A 216 33.47 -50.31 -106.07
CA VAL A 216 34.30 -51.52 -106.20
C VAL A 216 34.47 -51.89 -107.68
N SER A 217 33.47 -51.59 -108.52
CA SER A 217 33.49 -51.75 -109.97
C SER A 217 34.51 -50.84 -110.68
N ASP A 218 34.76 -49.63 -110.17
CA ASP A 218 35.80 -48.73 -110.70
C ASP A 218 37.21 -49.20 -110.31
N LEU A 219 37.37 -49.81 -109.13
CA LEU A 219 38.62 -50.46 -108.71
C LEU A 219 38.90 -51.73 -109.53
N ASP A 220 37.88 -52.54 -109.81
CA ASP A 220 38.01 -53.73 -110.66
C ASP A 220 38.40 -53.38 -112.12
N ARG A 221 37.90 -52.24 -112.63
CA ARG A 221 38.29 -51.75 -113.96
C ARG A 221 39.77 -51.34 -113.99
N ASP A 222 40.25 -50.59 -113.01
CA ASP A 222 41.67 -50.18 -112.93
C ASP A 222 42.61 -51.40 -112.75
N ILE A 223 42.17 -52.45 -112.04
CA ILE A 223 42.94 -53.71 -111.89
C ILE A 223 43.02 -54.48 -113.21
N LEU A 224 41.94 -54.46 -114.03
CA LEU A 224 41.91 -55.11 -115.33
C LEU A 224 42.75 -54.36 -116.38
N GLU A 225 42.76 -53.02 -116.35
CA GLU A 225 43.58 -52.19 -117.26
C GLU A 225 45.08 -52.26 -116.96
N HIS A 226 45.48 -52.55 -115.71
CA HIS A 226 46.90 -52.76 -115.36
C HIS A 226 47.40 -54.21 -115.54
N ARG A 227 46.55 -55.13 -116.03
CA ARG A 227 46.92 -56.54 -116.31
C ARG A 227 47.14 -56.85 -117.80
N SER A 228 46.94 -55.88 -118.70
CA SER A 228 47.30 -55.95 -120.12
C SER A 228 48.62 -55.23 -120.39
#